data_AF-A0A2Z4US06-F1
#
_entry.id   AF-A0A2Z4US06-F1
#
_cell.length_a   1.000
_cell.length_b   1.000
_cell.length_c   1.000
_cell.angle_alpha   90.00
_cell.angle_beta   90.00
_cell.angle_gamma   90.00
#
_symmetry.space_group_name_H-M   'P 1'
#
loop_
_entity.id
_entity.type
_entity.pdbx_description
1 polymer ?
#
loop_
_entity_poly.entity_id
_entity_poly.type
_entity_poly.pdbx_seq_one_letter_code
_entity_poly.pdbx_strand_id
1 'polypeptide(L)' 'MHCLDCHTQGTATPSVGICRSCGAAVCANHARVVAYEIRRRPLLAPPSETPARSVRCFPCAGADRR' A
#
# COMPACT_ATOMS: atom_id res chain seq x y z
N MET A 1 1.68 -16.10 3.89
CA MET A 1 2.61 -14.97 4.08
C MET A 1 2.19 -14.22 5.34
N HIS A 2 3.13 -13.80 6.19
CA HIS A 2 2.84 -13.17 7.49
C HIS A 2 3.31 -11.72 7.51
N CYS A 3 2.70 -10.91 8.38
CA CYS A 3 3.09 -9.53 8.57
C CYS A 3 4.53 -9.43 9.08
N LEU A 4 5.35 -8.63 8.40
CA LEU A 4 6.75 -8.40 8.75
C LEU A 4 6.88 -7.83 10.18
N ASP A 5 6.11 -6.80 10.50
CA ASP A 5 6.18 -6.13 11.81
C ASP A 5 5.75 -7.08 12.95
N CYS A 6 4.66 -7.83 12.78
CA CYS A 6 4.24 -8.86 13.73
C CYS A 6 5.33 -9.92 13.93
N HIS A 7 5.95 -10.36 12.84
CA HIS A 7 7.00 -11.38 12.88
C HIS A 7 8.23 -10.90 13.63
N THR A 8 8.62 -9.62 13.49
CA THR A 8 9.71 -9.03 14.30
C THR A 8 9.39 -8.97 15.80
N GLN A 9 8.10 -9.01 16.15
CA GLN A 9 7.61 -9.07 17.54
C GLN A 9 7.33 -10.51 18.01
N GLY A 10 7.72 -11.53 17.24
CA GLY A 10 7.51 -12.94 17.58
C GLY A 10 6.09 -13.47 17.33
N THR A 11 5.26 -12.73 16.58
CA THR A 11 3.88 -13.12 16.27
C THR A 11 3.69 -13.41 14.78
N ALA A 12 2.87 -14.41 14.44
CA ALA A 12 2.65 -14.85 13.06
C ALA A 12 1.28 -14.40 12.50
N THR A 13 1.01 -13.10 12.48
CA THR A 13 -0.29 -12.59 11.99
C THR A 13 -0.39 -12.68 10.45
N PRO A 14 -1.50 -13.20 9.89
CA PRO A 14 -1.71 -13.23 8.44
C PRO A 14 -1.65 -11.85 7.80
N SER A 15 -0.97 -11.75 6.65
CA SER A 15 -0.92 -10.51 5.86
C SER A 15 -2.19 -10.32 5.03
N VAL A 16 -2.68 -9.08 4.93
CA VAL A 16 -3.80 -8.69 4.06
C VAL A 16 -3.35 -8.04 2.75
N GLY A 17 -2.06 -7.71 2.63
CA GLY A 17 -1.49 -7.13 1.42
C GLY A 17 0.00 -6.87 1.53
N ILE A 18 0.56 -6.30 0.46
CA ILE A 18 1.97 -5.97 0.30
C ILE A 18 2.11 -4.45 0.20
N CYS A 19 3.05 -3.88 0.97
CA CYS A 19 3.38 -2.47 0.85
C CYS A 19 3.91 -2.16 -0.55
N ARG A 20 3.25 -1.24 -1.26
CA ARG A 20 3.66 -0.81 -2.61
C ARG A 20 5.06 -0.18 -2.65
N SER A 21 5.53 0.38 -1.53
CA SER A 21 6.79 1.12 -1.47
C SER A 21 8.01 0.25 -1.14
N CYS A 22 7.90 -0.67 -0.17
CA CYS A 22 9.04 -1.47 0.30
C CYS A 22 8.86 -2.99 0.15
N GLY A 23 7.70 -3.47 -0.32
CA GLY A 23 7.46 -4.90 -0.52
C GLY A 23 7.15 -5.69 0.75
N ALA A 24 7.09 -5.05 1.93
CA ALA A 24 6.75 -5.73 3.17
C ALA A 24 5.30 -6.26 3.17
N ALA A 25 5.11 -7.51 3.60
CA ALA A 25 3.80 -8.06 3.90
C ALA A 25 3.26 -7.43 5.19
N VAL A 26 2.00 -6.97 5.18
CA VAL A 26 1.38 -6.26 6.31
C VAL A 26 0.01 -6.84 6.66
N CYS A 27 -0.29 -6.97 7.94
CA CYS A 27 -1.63 -7.33 8.43
C CYS A 27 -2.52 -6.09 8.49
N ALA A 28 -3.81 -6.27 8.78
CA ALA A 28 -4.77 -5.15 8.88
C ALA A 28 -4.35 -4.09 9.91
N ASN A 29 -3.65 -4.47 10.98
CA ASN A 29 -3.19 -3.54 12.01
C ASN A 29 -1.95 -2.73 11.57
N HIS A 30 -1.10 -3.27 10.71
CA HIS A 30 0.13 -2.62 10.25
C HIS A 30 0.03 -2.06 8.82
N ALA A 31 -1.16 -2.11 8.23
CA ALA A 31 -1.45 -1.62 6.89
C ALA A 31 -2.20 -0.29 6.94
N ARG A 32 -1.84 0.61 6.03
CA ARG A 32 -2.61 1.80 5.67
C ARG A 32 -2.98 1.73 4.20
N VAL A 33 -4.27 1.81 3.92
CA VAL A 33 -4.77 1.94 2.54
C VAL A 33 -4.71 3.40 2.15
N VAL A 34 -3.97 3.71 1.09
CA VAL A 34 -3.82 5.06 0.55
C VAL A 34 -4.50 5.12 -0.80
N ALA A 35 -5.45 6.04 -0.94
CA ALA A 35 -6.09 6.35 -2.21
C ALA A 35 -5.18 7.26 -3.05
N TYR A 36 -5.18 7.05 -4.37
CA TYR A 36 -4.49 7.90 -5.32
C TYR A 36 -5.21 7.87 -6.67
N GLU A 37 -5.13 8.95 -7.42
CA GLU A 37 -5.71 9.03 -8.75
C GLU A 37 -4.73 8.48 -9.79
N ILE A 38 -5.21 7.55 -10.63
CA ILE A 38 -4.47 7.14 -11.82
C ILE A 38 -4.90 8.03 -12.97
N ARG A 39 -4.01 8.92 -13.39
CA ARG A 39 -4.21 9.71 -14.61
C ARG A 39 -3.73 8.90 -15.81
N ARG A 40 -4.65 8.56 -16.72
CA ARG A 40 -4.33 7.96 -18.01
C ARG A 40 -4.49 9.02 -19.10
N ARG A 41 -3.45 9.16 -19.94
CA ARG A 41 -3.45 10.03 -21.11
C ARG A 41 -3.26 9.18 -22.38
N PRO A 42 -4.30 8.50 -22.86
CA PRO A 42 -4.25 7.79 -24.12
C PRO A 42 -4.08 8.76 -25.30
N LEU A 43 -3.44 8.30 -26.38
CA LEU A 43 -3.13 9.14 -27.55
C LEU A 43 -4.38 9.52 -28.38
N LEU A 44 -5.40 8.66 -28.39
CA LEU A 44 -6.58 8.77 -29.26
C LEU A 44 -7.90 8.87 -28.47
N ALA A 45 -7.84 9.20 -27.18
CA ALA A 45 -9.02 9.36 -26.34
C ALA A 45 -8.81 10.45 -25.27
N PRO A 46 -9.89 11.03 -24.72
CA PRO A 46 -9.78 12.01 -23.64
C PRO A 46 -9.02 11.45 -22.42
N PRO A 47 -8.29 12.30 -21.68
CA PRO A 47 -7.66 11.90 -20.44
C PRO A 47 -8.72 11.41 -19.44
N SER A 48 -8.40 10.35 -18.70
CA SER A 48 -9.26 9.83 -17.64
C SER A 48 -8.51 9.79 -16.31
N GLU A 49 -9.25 10.06 -15.24
CA GLU A 49 -8.80 9.91 -13.86
C GLU A 49 -9.64 8.80 -13.24
N THR A 50 -8.97 7.82 -12.64
CA THR A 50 -9.65 6.69 -11.99
C THR A 50 -9.09 6.54 -10.58
N PRO A 51 -9.97 6.54 -9.55
CA PRO A 51 -9.52 6.36 -8.19
C PRO A 51 -8.97 4.95 -8.03
N ALA A 52 -7.78 4.86 -7.46
CA ALA A 52 -7.12 3.62 -7.12
C ALA A 52 -6.71 3.62 -5.65
N ARG A 53 -6.34 2.44 -5.16
CA ARG A 53 -5.84 2.25 -3.80
C ARG A 53 -4.57 1.44 -3.79
N SER A 54 -3.69 1.74 -2.85
CA SER A 54 -2.49 0.95 -2.57
C SER A 54 -2.40 0.66 -1.08
N VAL A 55 -1.81 -0.49 -0.74
CA VAL A 55 -1.45 -0.81 0.63
C VAL A 55 -0.06 -0.24 0.90
N ARG A 56 0.11 0.41 2.06
CA ARG A 56 1.42 0.83 2.58
C ARG A 56 1.59 0.38 4.03
N CYS A 57 2.80 0.03 4.45
CA CYS A 57 3.10 -0.12 5.88
C CYS A 57 3.11 1.27 6.54
N PHE A 58 2.93 1.33 7.87
CA PHE A 58 2.95 2.62 8.58
C PHE A 58 4.24 3.43 8.39
N PRO A 59 5.45 2.85 8.41
CA PRO A 59 6.68 3.61 8.12
C PRO A 59 6.62 4.32 6.76
N CYS A 60 6.30 3.60 5.68
CA CYS A 60 6.23 4.17 4.34
C CYS A 60 5.03 5.10 4.14
N ALA A 61 3.95 4.93 4.90
CA ALA A 61 2.81 5.84 4.85
C ALA A 61 3.03 7.15 5.63
N GLY A 62 3.94 7.14 6.61
CA GLY A 62 4.40 8.35 7.31
C GLY A 62 5.36 9.19 6.47
N ALA A 63 6.21 8.54 5.67
CA ALA A 63 7.17 9.20 4.79
C ALA A 63 6.54 9.95 3.60
N ASP A 64 5.32 9.57 3.18
CA ASP A 64 4.61 10.14 2.01
C ASP A 64 4.00 11.54 2.25
N ARG A 65 4.20 12.14 3.44
CA ARG A 65 3.63 13.44 3.81
C ARG A 65 4.56 14.63 3.52
N ARG A 66 5.38 14.58 2.46
CA ARG A 66 6.33 15.65 2.13
C ARG A 66 6.02 16.32 0.80
#